data_AF-A0A9D6ADB4-F1
#
_entry.id   AF-A0A9D6ADB4-F1
#
_cell.length_a   1.000
_cell.length_b   1.000
_cell.length_c   1.000
_cell.angle_alpha   90.00
_cell.angle_beta   90.00
_cell.angle_gamma   90.00
#
_symmetry.space_group_name_H-M   'P 1'
#
loop_
_entity.id
_entity.type
_entity.pdbx_description
1 polymer ?
#
loop_
_entity_poly.entity_id
_entity_poly.type
_entity_poly.pdbx_seq_one_letter_code
_entity_poly.pdbx_strand_id
1 'polypeptide(L)'
;VIQKLGYATGRRLMLTAARFDGTEAHNLGFADFIADDVAGLEKIEMQLRKQVLGAAPGAVAATKELLIQIAGKPRDEVIRLAAENFADRMVSDEAREGVASFFEKRKPSWFVKPE
;
A
#
# COMPACT_ATOMS: atom_id res chain seq x y z
N VAL A 1 14.06 4.66 9.82
CA VAL A 1 15.00 3.53 9.60
C VAL A 1 14.55 2.27 10.35
N ILE A 2 14.48 2.27 11.69
CA ILE A 2 14.16 1.06 12.48
C ILE A 2 12.80 0.44 12.13
N GLN A 3 11.73 1.24 11.96
CA GLN A 3 10.41 0.72 11.61
C GLN A 3 10.36 0.00 10.24
N LYS A 4 11.17 0.43 9.26
CA LYS A 4 11.20 -0.15 7.90
C LYS A 4 12.17 -1.34 7.80
N LEU A 5 13.35 -1.24 8.42
CA LEU A 5 14.45 -2.20 8.24
C LEU A 5 14.62 -3.17 9.42
N GLY A 6 13.84 -3.00 10.49
CA GLY A 6 14.03 -3.70 11.74
C GLY A 6 15.24 -3.20 12.54
N TYR A 7 15.35 -3.71 13.78
CA TYR A 7 16.34 -3.21 14.75
C TYR A 7 17.79 -3.50 14.33
N ALA A 8 18.10 -4.72 13.90
CA ALA A 8 19.48 -5.12 13.59
C ALA A 8 20.08 -4.31 12.43
N THR A 9 19.40 -4.30 11.27
CA THR A 9 19.82 -3.57 10.08
C THR A 9 19.81 -2.07 10.32
N GLY A 10 18.74 -1.54 10.93
CA GLY A 10 18.64 -0.12 11.19
C GLY A 10 19.72 0.38 12.16
N ARG A 11 20.02 -0.35 13.23
CA ARG A 11 21.11 -0.01 14.16
C ARG A 11 22.47 0.03 13.45
N ARG A 12 22.79 -0.96 12.61
CA ARG A 12 24.04 -0.98 11.83
C ARG A 12 24.17 0.29 11.00
N LEU A 13 23.17 0.60 10.17
CA LEU A 13 23.21 1.76 9.27
C LEU A 13 23.28 3.10 10.03
N MET A 14 22.54 3.24 11.14
CA MET A 14 22.52 4.47 11.92
C MET A 14 23.86 4.74 12.64
N LEU A 15 24.55 3.70 13.10
CA LEU A 15 25.84 3.84 13.79
C LEU A 15 27.03 4.00 12.84
N THR A 16 26.96 3.42 11.64
CA THR A 16 28.07 3.47 10.68
C THR A 16 27.95 4.58 9.63
N ALA A 17 26.77 5.20 9.49
CA ALA A 17 26.44 6.10 8.39
C ALA A 17 26.78 5.50 7.00
N ALA A 18 26.65 4.17 6.87
CA ALA A 18 27.01 3.46 5.65
C ALA A 18 26.18 3.96 4.46
N ARG A 19 26.86 4.14 3.32
CA ARG A 19 26.24 4.39 2.02
C ARG A 19 25.97 3.06 1.34
N PHE A 20 24.88 3.00 0.59
CA PHE A 20 24.45 1.83 -0.16
C PHE A 20 23.81 2.28 -1.48
N ASP A 21 23.87 1.43 -2.50
CA ASP A 21 23.26 1.67 -3.81
C ASP A 21 21.81 1.19 -3.88
N GLY A 22 21.17 1.28 -5.05
CA GLY A 22 19.79 0.84 -5.25
C GLY A 22 19.57 -0.66 -5.04
N THR A 23 20.55 -1.48 -5.40
CA THR A 23 20.49 -2.94 -5.24
C THR A 23 20.54 -3.32 -3.77
N GLU A 24 21.48 -2.75 -3.02
CA GLU A 24 21.54 -2.96 -1.57
C GLU A 24 20.31 -2.36 -0.88
N ALA A 25 19.81 -1.19 -1.30
CA ALA A 25 18.57 -0.62 -0.77
C ALA A 25 17.38 -1.60 -0.89
N HIS A 26 17.24 -2.27 -2.03
CA HIS A 26 16.19 -3.28 -2.21
C HIS A 26 16.41 -4.51 -1.33
N ASN A 27 17.62 -5.06 -1.29
CA ASN A 27 17.97 -6.23 -0.48
C ASN A 27 17.79 -6.00 1.03
N LEU A 28 18.02 -4.77 1.50
CA LEU A 28 17.79 -4.39 2.89
C LEU A 28 16.31 -4.22 3.23
N GLY A 29 15.42 -4.21 2.22
CA GLY A 29 14.00 -3.88 2.38
C GLY A 29 13.75 -2.39 2.53
N PHE A 30 14.66 -1.53 2.09
CA PHE A 30 14.46 -0.07 2.08
C PHE A 30 13.62 0.37 0.88
N ALA A 31 13.91 -0.18 -0.30
CA ALA A 31 13.15 0.02 -1.52
C ALA A 31 12.37 -1.25 -1.87
N ASP A 32 11.10 -1.10 -2.28
CA ASP A 32 10.25 -2.26 -2.59
C ASP A 32 10.51 -2.81 -4.00
N PHE A 33 11.10 -2.02 -4.90
CA PHE A 33 11.42 -2.38 -6.27
C PHE A 33 12.78 -1.82 -6.72
N ILE A 34 13.34 -2.44 -7.76
CA ILE A 34 14.55 -1.98 -8.47
C ILE A 34 14.25 -1.92 -9.97
N ALA A 35 14.85 -0.96 -10.66
CA ALA A 35 14.80 -0.82 -12.11
C ALA A 35 16.21 -0.58 -12.65
N ASP A 36 16.51 -1.15 -13.82
CA ASP A 36 17.82 -1.03 -14.47
C ASP A 36 18.01 0.35 -15.14
N ASP A 37 16.90 0.97 -15.57
CA ASP A 37 16.89 2.27 -16.23
C ASP A 37 15.58 3.04 -15.94
N VAL A 38 15.49 4.25 -16.51
CA VAL A 38 14.32 5.13 -16.36
C VAL A 38 13.05 4.50 -16.94
N ALA A 39 13.16 3.82 -18.08
CA ALA A 39 12.00 3.18 -18.74
C ALA A 39 11.45 2.02 -17.91
N GLY A 40 12.33 1.23 -17.26
CA GLY A 40 11.95 0.18 -16.32
C GLY A 40 11.25 0.75 -15.08
N LEU A 41 11.73 1.88 -14.56
CA LEU A 41 11.10 2.57 -13.44
C LEU A 41 9.70 3.06 -13.80
N GLU A 42 9.53 3.71 -14.95
CA GLU A 42 8.24 4.16 -15.47
C GLU A 42 7.24 3.01 -15.63
N LYS A 43 7.71 1.84 -16.09
CA LYS A 43 6.87 0.65 -16.22
C LYS A 43 6.38 0.15 -14.85
N ILE A 44 7.24 0.11 -13.85
CA ILE A 44 6.87 -0.30 -12.48
C ILE A 44 5.88 0.70 -11.89
N GLU A 45 6.15 1.99 -12.04
CA GLU A 45 5.28 3.07 -11.60
C GLU A 45 3.89 2.98 -12.23
N MET A 46 3.81 2.82 -13.56
CA MET A 46 2.56 2.65 -14.29
C MET A 46 1.76 1.43 -13.79
N GLN A 47 2.42 0.31 -13.52
CA GLN A 47 1.78 -0.89 -12.99
C GLN A 47 1.18 -0.66 -11.60
N LEU A 48 1.94 -0.05 -10.69
CA LEU A 48 1.46 0.30 -9.35
C LEU A 48 0.32 1.32 -9.40
N ARG A 49 0.46 2.36 -10.23
CA ARG A 49 -0.57 3.37 -10.46
C ARG A 49 -1.86 2.73 -10.92
N LYS A 50 -1.80 1.80 -11.88
CA LYS A 50 -2.98 1.08 -12.37
C LYS A 50 -3.65 0.25 -11.28
N GLN A 51 -2.89 -0.38 -10.40
CA GLN A 51 -3.45 -1.15 -9.27
C GLN A 51 -4.17 -0.22 -8.29
N VAL A 52 -3.55 0.90 -7.93
CA VAL A 52 -4.13 1.87 -6.98
C VAL A 52 -5.37 2.56 -7.56
N LEU A 53 -5.29 3.04 -8.81
CA LEU A 53 -6.42 3.70 -9.48
C LEU A 53 -7.56 2.73 -9.87
N GLY A 54 -7.30 1.42 -9.85
CA GLY A 54 -8.34 0.41 -10.00
C GLY A 54 -9.19 0.21 -8.74
N ALA A 55 -8.68 0.60 -7.57
CA ALA A 55 -9.37 0.46 -6.29
C ALA A 55 -10.23 1.70 -5.97
N ALA A 56 -11.26 1.50 -5.14
CA ALA A 56 -12.10 2.60 -4.68
C ALA A 56 -11.27 3.57 -3.80
N PRO A 57 -11.26 4.89 -4.10
CA PRO A 57 -10.36 5.83 -3.44
C PRO A 57 -10.62 5.95 -1.92
N GLY A 58 -11.87 5.93 -1.48
CA GLY A 58 -12.22 5.94 -0.06
C GLY A 58 -11.79 4.66 0.66
N ALA A 59 -11.91 3.50 0.02
CA ALA A 59 -11.40 2.23 0.56
C ALA A 59 -9.88 2.22 0.71
N VAL A 60 -9.13 2.74 -0.27
CA VAL A 60 -7.66 2.87 -0.19
C VAL A 60 -7.26 3.82 0.94
N ALA A 61 -7.92 4.97 1.06
CA ALA A 61 -7.66 5.95 2.11
C ALA A 61 -7.92 5.35 3.50
N ALA A 62 -9.08 4.72 3.70
CA ALA A 62 -9.45 4.10 4.97
C ALA A 62 -8.51 2.96 5.36
N THR A 63 -8.09 2.13 4.40
CA THR A 63 -7.13 1.05 4.65
C THR A 63 -5.77 1.61 5.05
N LYS A 64 -5.29 2.65 4.37
CA LYS A 64 -4.01 3.29 4.68
C LYS A 64 -4.01 3.89 6.08
N GLU A 65 -5.11 4.54 6.46
CA GLU A 65 -5.28 5.09 7.80
C GLU A 65 -5.31 3.98 8.87
N LEU A 66 -6.09 2.91 8.63
CA LEU A 66 -6.18 1.77 9.53
C LEU A 66 -4.81 1.14 9.78
N LEU A 67 -4.00 0.92 8.75
CA LEU A 67 -2.65 0.34 8.87
C LEU A 67 -1.74 1.13 9.82
N ILE A 68 -1.85 2.46 9.82
CA ILE A 68 -1.11 3.33 10.75
C ILE A 68 -1.67 3.19 12.16
N GLN A 69 -3.00 3.19 12.31
CA GLN A 69 -3.65 3.10 13.61
C GLN A 69 -3.39 1.76 14.31
N ILE A 70 -3.33 0.64 13.57
CA ILE A 70 -3.15 -0.70 14.14
C ILE A 70 -1.69 -1.05 14.47
N ALA A 71 -0.73 -0.23 14.02
CA ALA A 71 0.69 -0.49 14.23
C ALA A 71 1.03 -0.56 15.72
N GLY A 72 1.57 -1.71 16.16
CA GLY A 72 1.98 -1.93 17.55
C GLY A 72 0.83 -2.24 18.53
N LYS A 73 -0.41 -2.40 18.06
CA LYS A 73 -1.54 -2.80 18.91
C LYS A 73 -1.60 -4.32 19.15
N PRO A 74 -2.18 -4.77 20.27
CA PRO A 74 -2.45 -6.19 20.50
C PRO A 74 -3.40 -6.77 19.44
N ARG A 75 -3.24 -8.06 19.13
CA ARG A 75 -3.98 -8.74 18.06
C ARG A 75 -5.50 -8.57 18.16
N ASP A 76 -6.07 -8.68 19.36
CA ASP A 76 -7.51 -8.57 19.55
C ASP A 76 -8.04 -7.18 19.22
N GLU A 77 -7.28 -6.13 19.55
CA GLU A 77 -7.61 -4.75 19.20
C GLU A 77 -7.49 -4.51 17.69
N VAL A 78 -6.46 -5.08 17.06
CA VAL A 78 -6.28 -5.03 15.59
C VAL A 78 -7.48 -5.64 14.87
N ILE A 79 -7.93 -6.83 15.29
CA ILE A 79 -9.07 -7.52 14.69
C ILE A 79 -10.34 -6.68 14.84
N ARG A 80 -10.58 -6.14 16.05
CA ARG A 80 -11.76 -5.31 16.32
C ARG A 80 -11.79 -4.06 15.44
N LEU A 81 -10.70 -3.29 15.41
CA LEU A 81 -10.62 -2.05 14.60
C LEU A 81 -10.76 -2.34 13.11
N ALA A 82 -10.17 -3.44 12.62
CA ALA A 82 -10.30 -3.85 11.23
C ALA A 82 -11.74 -4.25 10.87
N ALA A 83 -12.44 -4.95 11.77
CA ALA A 83 -13.84 -5.33 11.56
C ALA A 83 -14.78 -4.11 11.56
N GLU A 84 -14.59 -3.17 12.50
CA GLU A 84 -15.33 -1.90 12.55
C GLU A 84 -15.11 -1.09 11.26
N ASN A 85 -13.85 -0.90 10.85
CA ASN A 85 -13.51 -0.21 9.61
C ASN A 85 -14.16 -0.87 8.37
N PHE A 86 -14.11 -2.20 8.28
CA PHE A 86 -14.71 -2.94 7.19
C PHE A 86 -16.24 -2.74 7.14
N ALA A 87 -16.93 -2.87 8.29
CA ALA A 87 -18.36 -2.70 8.37
C ALA A 87 -18.79 -1.29 7.93
N ASP A 88 -18.07 -0.25 8.37
CA ASP A 88 -18.33 1.14 8.01
C ASP A 88 -18.10 1.42 6.51
N ARG A 89 -17.16 0.71 5.88
CA ARG A 89 -16.92 0.82 4.43
C ARG A 89 -17.97 0.07 3.62
N MET A 90 -18.45 -1.07 4.09
CA MET A 90 -19.44 -1.88 3.38
C MET A 90 -20.80 -1.18 3.18
N VAL A 91 -21.14 -0.22 4.03
CA VAL A 91 -22.38 0.57 3.90
C VAL A 91 -22.24 1.82 3.02
N SER A 92 -21.05 2.08 2.46
CA SER A 92 -20.78 3.26 1.63
C SER A 92 -21.30 3.12 0.20
N ASP A 93 -21.42 4.25 -0.49
CA ASP A 93 -21.75 4.28 -1.92
C ASP A 93 -20.68 3.61 -2.78
N GLU A 94 -19.40 3.70 -2.39
CA GLU A 94 -18.30 3.00 -3.06
C GLU A 94 -18.47 1.49 -2.99
N ALA A 95 -18.87 0.94 -1.84
CA ALA A 95 -19.10 -0.49 -1.70
C ALA A 95 -20.29 -0.95 -2.56
N ARG A 96 -21.38 -0.18 -2.58
CA ARG A 96 -22.54 -0.47 -3.43
C ARG A 96 -22.16 -0.50 -4.92
N GLU A 97 -21.44 0.51 -5.37
CA GLU A 97 -20.97 0.63 -6.75
C GLU A 97 -19.95 -0.46 -7.11
N GLY A 98 -19.05 -0.80 -6.18
CA GLY A 98 -18.07 -1.88 -6.38
C GLY A 98 -18.74 -3.23 -6.61
N VAL A 99 -19.72 -3.56 -5.77
CA VAL A 99 -20.52 -4.78 -5.92
C VAL A 99 -21.33 -4.76 -7.22
N ALA A 100 -22.02 -3.65 -7.52
CA ALA A 100 -22.83 -3.52 -8.73
C ALA A 100 -21.98 -3.68 -10.01
N SER A 101 -20.87 -2.94 -10.12
CA SER A 101 -19.97 -2.98 -11.27
C SER A 101 -19.38 -4.38 -11.51
N PHE A 102 -19.08 -5.12 -10.44
CA PHE A 102 -18.64 -6.51 -10.53
C PHE A 102 -19.70 -7.43 -11.15
N PHE A 103 -20.95 -7.38 -10.64
CA PHE A 103 -22.05 -8.19 -11.18
C PHE A 103 -22.44 -7.81 -12.60
N GLU A 104 -22.42 -6.52 -12.91
CA GLU A 104 -22.72 -5.97 -14.24
C GLU A 104 -21.57 -6.14 -15.24
N LYS A 105 -20.42 -6.68 -14.81
CA LYS A 105 -19.20 -6.84 -15.63
C LYS A 105 -18.76 -5.55 -16.31
N ARG A 106 -18.97 -4.42 -15.65
CA ARG A 106 -18.52 -3.10 -16.11
C ARG A 106 -17.45 -2.57 -15.18
N LYS A 107 -16.82 -1.48 -15.61
CA LYS A 107 -15.88 -0.76 -14.76
C LYS A 107 -16.66 0.08 -13.73
N PRO A 108 -16.16 0.20 -12.49
CA PRO A 108 -16.77 1.09 -11.50
C PRO A 108 -16.59 2.55 -11.90
N SER A 109 -17.42 3.42 -11.34
CA SER A 109 -17.45 4.86 -11.64
C SER A 109 -16.12 5.58 -11.41
N TRP A 110 -15.32 5.12 -10.43
CA TRP A 110 -13.99 5.68 -10.14
C TRP A 110 -12.90 5.21 -11.10
N PHE A 111 -13.17 4.25 -11.99
CA PHE A 111 -12.16 3.80 -12.94
C PHE A 111 -11.79 4.93 -13.90
N VAL A 112 -10.55 5.39 -13.81
CA VAL A 112 -9.93 6.28 -14.80
C VAL A 112 -9.02 5.44 -15.68
N LYS A 113 -9.12 5.60 -17.01
CA LYS A 113 -8.19 4.96 -17.93
C LYS A 113 -6.79 5.54 -17.66
N PRO A 114 -5.80 4.74 -17.23
CA PRO A 114 -4.44 5.24 -17.08
C PRO A 114 -3.93 5.66 -18.46
N GLU A 115 -3.34 6.85 -18.56
CA GLU A 115 -2.52 7.27 -19.70
C GLU A 115 -1.19 6.50 -19.72
#